data_AF-A0A2M8NMQ9-F1
#
_entry.id   AF-A0A2M8NMQ9-F1
#
_cell.length_a   1.000
_cell.length_b   1.000
_cell.length_c   1.000
_cell.angle_alpha   90.00
_cell.angle_beta   90.00
_cell.angle_gamma   90.00
#
_symmetry.space_group_name_H-M   'P 1'
#
loop_
_entity.id
_entity.type
_entity.pdbx_description
1 polymer ?
#
loop_
_entity_poly.entity_id
_entity_poly.type
_entity_poly.pdbx_seq_one_letter_code
_entity_poly.pdbx_strand_id
1 'polypeptide(L)'
;MRALKNLGSLIKNFMILFSFIVSLILVIVLVVLLLLIFDIKNNIATPLIGGLHSSFVGLDESTIDWTIPVRDRIPVVLNIPLETETVVVLTRAVPLAVNANITLPGVGQLNNATVFLQLPAGLELPVRLDLDVPVDEELDIALDVRAVIPISETQLHDPINNLRLLFEPIVRILDNLPADFDQAGAFVGDLLAGRMPDLLAETEYSRDPWVGFSQTAGVGYTLGDEPWPMLNQPVTTGIVQLGGIPALDEGIRPDLYANGTPDEINRRAFDDMTGLGVPAYFYDGSYATYRRGTLLASSEPVMEIENGEPDRLPSPDADG
;
A
#
# COMPACT_ATOMS: atom_id res chain seq x y z
N MET A 1 -3.29 -63.69 -70.96
CA MET A 1 -4.24 -62.91 -70.13
C MET A 1 -4.09 -63.10 -68.61
N ARG A 2 -3.59 -64.23 -68.08
CA ARG A 2 -3.38 -64.41 -66.62
C ARG A 2 -2.21 -63.58 -66.06
N ALA A 3 -1.10 -63.45 -66.80
CA ALA A 3 0.05 -62.64 -66.39
C ALA A 3 -0.26 -61.14 -66.24
N LEU A 4 -1.07 -60.57 -67.14
CA LEU A 4 -1.52 -59.17 -67.05
C LEU A 4 -2.45 -58.91 -65.85
N LYS A 5 -3.28 -59.88 -65.45
CA LYS A 5 -4.15 -59.75 -64.26
C LYS A 5 -3.36 -59.81 -62.95
N ASN A 6 -2.30 -60.64 -62.90
CA ASN A 6 -1.42 -60.70 -61.72
C ASN A 6 -0.58 -59.43 -61.56
N LEU A 7 -0.11 -58.84 -62.67
CA LEU A 7 0.63 -57.58 -62.63
C LEU A 7 -0.25 -56.40 -62.18
N GLY A 8 -1.51 -56.34 -62.64
CA GLY A 8 -2.46 -55.31 -62.20
C GLY A 8 -2.84 -55.40 -60.71
N SER A 9 -2.94 -56.61 -60.16
CA SER A 9 -3.23 -56.77 -58.71
C SER A 9 -2.04 -56.38 -57.83
N LEU A 10 -0.80 -56.61 -58.30
CA LEU A 10 0.42 -56.17 -57.59
C LEU A 10 0.52 -54.64 -57.52
N ILE A 11 0.25 -53.93 -58.62
CA ILE A 11 0.26 -52.46 -58.65
C ILE A 11 -0.80 -51.89 -57.71
N LYS A 12 -2.01 -52.45 -57.69
CA LYS A 12 -3.07 -52.02 -56.78
C LYS A 12 -2.67 -52.21 -55.30
N ASN A 13 -2.10 -53.36 -54.96
CA ASN A 13 -1.63 -53.63 -53.59
C ASN A 13 -0.49 -52.69 -53.19
N PHE A 14 0.44 -52.40 -54.11
CA PHE A 14 1.51 -51.42 -53.88
C PHE A 14 0.97 -50.01 -53.63
N MET A 15 0.00 -49.56 -54.44
CA MET A 15 -0.60 -48.23 -54.29
C MET A 15 -1.36 -48.09 -52.95
N ILE A 16 -2.09 -49.13 -52.54
CA ILE A 16 -2.78 -49.16 -51.24
C ILE A 16 -1.76 -49.15 -50.09
N LEU A 17 -0.73 -49.98 -50.17
CA LEU A 17 0.31 -50.05 -49.13
C LEU A 17 1.09 -48.73 -49.03
N PHE A 18 1.44 -48.12 -50.16
CA PHE A 18 2.12 -46.83 -50.22
C PHE A 18 1.25 -45.73 -49.62
N SER A 19 -0.02 -45.63 -50.02
CA SER A 19 -0.96 -44.65 -49.45
C SER A 19 -1.16 -44.85 -47.95
N PHE A 20 -1.26 -46.10 -47.49
CA PHE A 20 -1.37 -46.42 -46.07
C PHE A 20 -0.12 -45.99 -45.29
N ILE A 21 1.08 -46.30 -45.81
CA ILE A 21 2.34 -45.90 -45.17
C ILE A 21 2.47 -44.37 -45.12
N VAL A 22 2.21 -43.66 -46.21
CA VAL A 22 2.29 -42.19 -46.23
C VAL A 22 1.29 -41.58 -45.26
N SER A 23 0.05 -42.09 -45.22
CA SER A 23 -0.96 -41.62 -44.27
C SER A 23 -0.56 -41.93 -42.82
N LEU A 24 0.00 -43.10 -42.55
CA LEU A 24 0.46 -43.48 -41.22
C LEU A 24 1.61 -42.57 -40.75
N ILE A 25 2.59 -42.31 -41.62
CA ILE A 25 3.69 -41.38 -41.33
C ILE A 25 3.15 -39.98 -41.05
N LEU A 26 2.19 -39.49 -41.86
CA LEU A 26 1.58 -38.18 -41.63
C LEU A 26 0.90 -38.09 -40.25
N VAL A 27 0.16 -39.13 -39.86
CA VAL A 27 -0.48 -39.20 -38.54
C VAL A 27 0.56 -39.20 -37.42
N ILE A 28 1.63 -40.00 -37.56
CA ILE A 28 2.73 -40.02 -36.57
C ILE A 28 3.36 -38.62 -36.45
N VAL A 29 3.65 -37.96 -37.57
CA VAL A 29 4.21 -36.60 -37.58
C VAL A 29 3.27 -35.61 -36.87
N LEU A 30 1.96 -35.71 -37.10
CA LEU A 30 0.98 -34.85 -36.45
C LEU A 30 0.91 -35.09 -34.94
N VAL A 31 1.00 -36.35 -34.49
CA VAL A 31 1.05 -36.70 -33.05
C VAL A 31 2.30 -36.15 -32.40
N VAL A 32 3.46 -36.27 -33.05
CA VAL A 32 4.73 -35.72 -32.55
C VAL A 32 4.68 -34.18 -32.46
N LEU A 33 4.09 -33.52 -33.46
CA LEU A 33 3.89 -32.07 -33.43
C LEU A 33 2.98 -31.64 -32.28
N LEU A 34 1.87 -32.36 -32.03
CA LEU A 34 0.99 -32.07 -30.91
C LEU A 34 1.69 -32.23 -29.55
N LEU A 35 2.47 -33.30 -29.39
CA LEU A 35 3.30 -33.50 -28.20
C LEU A 35 4.25 -32.32 -27.97
N LEU A 36 4.93 -31.84 -29.02
CA LEU A 36 5.83 -30.70 -28.93
C LEU A 36 5.09 -29.41 -28.60
N ILE A 37 3.90 -29.19 -29.15
CA ILE A 37 3.06 -28.01 -28.85
C ILE A 37 2.66 -28.00 -27.38
N PHE A 38 2.23 -29.15 -26.82
CA PHE A 38 1.89 -29.25 -25.41
C PHE A 38 3.09 -29.03 -24.51
N ASP A 39 4.25 -29.56 -24.89
CA ASP A 39 5.51 -29.33 -24.17
C ASP A 39 5.88 -27.84 -24.16
N ILE A 40 5.84 -27.17 -25.31
CA ILE A 40 6.08 -25.72 -25.42
C ILE A 40 5.05 -24.93 -24.62
N LYS A 41 3.77 -25.29 -24.68
CA LYS A 41 2.72 -24.61 -23.91
C LYS A 41 3.05 -24.65 -22.41
N ASN A 42 3.22 -25.86 -21.87
CA ASN A 42 3.34 -26.08 -20.44
C ASN A 42 4.69 -25.63 -19.88
N ASN A 43 5.79 -25.84 -20.62
CA ASN A 43 7.14 -25.56 -20.12
C ASN A 43 7.71 -24.20 -20.55
N ILE A 44 7.13 -23.55 -21.57
CA ILE A 44 7.68 -22.29 -22.12
C ILE A 44 6.63 -21.18 -22.09
N ALA A 45 5.51 -21.35 -22.78
CA ALA A 45 4.55 -20.27 -22.98
C ALA A 45 3.85 -19.90 -21.67
N THR A 46 3.35 -20.88 -20.91
CA THR A 46 2.67 -20.66 -19.64
C THR A 46 3.57 -19.96 -18.61
N PRO A 47 4.79 -20.44 -18.30
CA PRO A 47 5.63 -19.77 -17.31
C PRO A 47 6.12 -18.38 -17.76
N LEU A 48 6.38 -18.17 -19.06
CA LEU A 48 6.86 -16.86 -19.53
C LEU A 48 5.76 -15.80 -19.59
N ILE A 49 4.66 -16.12 -20.26
CA ILE A 49 3.57 -15.16 -20.46
C ILE A 49 2.79 -15.01 -19.15
N GLY A 50 2.59 -16.11 -18.43
CA GLY A 50 1.97 -16.11 -17.12
C GLY A 50 2.78 -15.33 -16.09
N GLY A 51 4.09 -15.62 -15.97
CA GLY A 51 4.98 -14.88 -15.07
C GLY A 51 5.08 -13.38 -15.40
N LEU A 52 5.02 -13.01 -16.67
CA LEU A 52 5.00 -11.61 -17.07
C LEU A 52 3.68 -10.92 -16.66
N HIS A 53 2.54 -11.56 -16.89
CA HIS A 53 1.24 -11.03 -16.49
C HIS A 53 1.13 -10.88 -14.97
N SER A 54 1.50 -11.93 -14.21
CA SER A 54 1.48 -11.89 -12.74
C SER A 54 2.45 -10.84 -12.19
N SER A 55 3.58 -10.59 -12.87
CA SER A 55 4.48 -9.46 -12.53
C SER A 55 3.80 -8.10 -12.66
N PHE A 56 2.98 -7.88 -13.70
CA PHE A 56 2.24 -6.63 -13.86
C PHE A 56 1.10 -6.49 -12.85
N VAL A 57 0.39 -7.58 -12.55
CA VAL A 57 -0.61 -7.62 -11.48
C VAL A 57 0.06 -7.28 -10.14
N GLY A 58 1.19 -7.91 -9.82
CA GLY A 58 1.96 -7.63 -8.61
C GLY A 58 2.48 -6.23 -8.51
N LEU A 59 2.95 -5.67 -9.62
CA LEU A 59 3.42 -4.29 -9.65
C LEU A 59 2.27 -3.30 -9.40
N ASP A 60 1.09 -3.55 -9.97
CA ASP A 60 -0.12 -2.74 -9.75
C ASP A 60 -0.58 -2.77 -8.28
N GLU A 61 -0.47 -3.94 -7.67
CA GLU A 61 -0.83 -4.21 -6.28
C GLU A 61 0.25 -3.81 -5.27
N SER A 62 1.46 -3.49 -5.74
CA SER A 62 2.59 -3.14 -4.88
C SER A 62 2.46 -1.78 -4.21
N THR A 63 3.27 -1.58 -3.16
CA THR A 63 3.35 -0.31 -2.43
C THR A 63 4.77 0.25 -2.48
N ILE A 64 4.87 1.56 -2.69
CA ILE A 64 6.09 2.32 -2.42
C ILE A 64 6.13 2.61 -0.93
N ASP A 65 7.22 2.21 -0.28
CA ASP A 65 7.51 2.57 1.09
C ASP A 65 8.67 3.58 1.11
N TRP A 66 8.38 4.82 1.48
CA TRP A 66 9.36 5.89 1.48
C TRP A 66 9.23 6.81 2.69
N THR A 67 10.35 7.32 3.19
CA THR A 67 10.38 8.35 4.24
C THR A 67 10.60 9.72 3.61
N ILE A 68 9.60 10.59 3.73
CA ILE A 68 9.59 11.95 3.19
C ILE A 68 10.12 12.91 4.26
N PRO A 69 11.27 13.58 4.06
CA PRO A 69 11.76 14.60 4.96
C PRO A 69 10.89 15.87 4.85
N VAL A 70 10.29 16.27 5.98
CA VAL A 70 9.59 17.54 6.14
C VAL A 70 10.51 18.49 6.92
N ARG A 71 11.02 19.49 6.23
CA ARG A 71 11.85 20.56 6.82
C ARG A 71 11.10 21.86 6.62
N ASP A 72 10.59 22.42 7.69
CA ASP A 72 9.76 23.62 7.64
C ASP A 72 10.04 24.55 8.82
N ARG A 73 9.59 25.80 8.71
CA ARG A 73 9.64 26.81 9.78
C ARG A 73 8.24 27.29 10.07
N ILE A 74 7.82 27.14 11.32
CA ILE A 74 6.49 27.59 11.75
C ILE A 74 6.65 28.80 12.66
N PRO A 75 5.95 29.92 12.38
CA PRO A 75 5.91 31.06 13.27
C PRO A 75 5.08 30.70 14.51
N VAL A 76 5.70 30.83 15.67
CA VAL A 76 5.09 30.56 16.96
C VAL A 76 4.79 31.91 17.63
N VAL A 77 3.55 32.38 17.46
CA VAL A 77 3.06 33.61 18.09
C VAL A 77 2.17 33.24 19.28
N LEU A 78 2.70 33.38 20.50
CA LEU A 78 1.96 33.14 21.74
C LEU A 78 2.00 34.36 22.65
N ASN A 79 0.90 34.62 23.36
CA ASN A 79 0.89 35.51 24.52
C ASN A 79 0.86 34.64 25.77
N ILE A 80 1.92 34.70 26.57
CA ILE A 80 2.03 33.93 27.81
C ILE A 80 1.61 34.86 28.96
N PRO A 81 0.46 34.61 29.61
CA PRO A 81 0.06 35.37 30.79
C PRO A 81 0.97 34.98 31.97
N LEU A 82 1.71 35.95 32.49
CA LEU A 82 2.58 35.77 33.64
C LEU A 82 1.89 36.36 34.88
N GLU A 83 1.27 35.49 35.66
CA GLU A 83 0.74 35.81 36.98
C GLU A 83 1.63 35.20 38.06
N THR A 84 2.50 35.99 38.68
CA THR A 84 3.43 35.49 39.70
C THR A 84 3.66 36.49 40.81
N GLU A 85 3.75 35.99 42.04
CA GLU A 85 4.16 36.79 43.19
C GLU A 85 5.69 36.83 43.24
N THR A 86 6.25 38.03 43.13
CA THR A 86 7.70 38.23 43.12
C THR A 86 8.10 39.40 43.99
N VAL A 87 9.35 39.41 44.42
CA VAL A 87 9.92 40.49 45.22
C VAL A 87 10.73 41.40 44.29
N VAL A 88 10.23 42.62 44.08
CA VAL A 88 10.95 43.64 43.30
C VAL A 88 11.81 44.49 44.23
N VAL A 89 13.01 44.87 43.78
CA VAL A 89 13.90 45.76 44.52
C VAL A 89 13.80 47.17 43.96
N LEU A 90 13.54 48.17 44.82
CA LEU A 90 13.50 49.56 44.39
C LEU A 90 14.88 50.03 43.91
N THR A 91 14.98 50.45 42.65
CA THR A 91 16.23 50.97 42.04
C THR A 91 16.52 52.42 42.41
N ARG A 92 15.50 53.16 42.88
CA ARG A 92 15.60 54.56 43.31
C ARG A 92 14.62 54.83 44.44
N ALA A 93 14.87 55.88 45.22
CA ALA A 93 13.98 56.26 46.30
C ALA A 93 12.64 56.79 45.77
N VAL A 94 11.51 56.26 46.27
CA VAL A 94 10.15 56.58 45.82
C VAL A 94 9.43 57.40 46.90
N PRO A 95 9.01 58.65 46.62
CA PRO A 95 8.22 59.44 47.56
C PRO A 95 6.77 58.92 47.61
N LEU A 96 6.20 58.85 48.80
CA LEU A 96 4.84 58.41 49.07
C LEU A 96 4.14 59.44 49.98
N ALA A 97 2.92 59.82 49.63
CA ALA A 97 2.06 60.64 50.49
C ALA A 97 0.89 59.78 50.96
N VAL A 98 0.80 59.52 52.26
CA VAL A 98 -0.26 58.69 52.87
C VAL A 98 -0.95 59.42 54.00
N ASN A 99 -2.22 59.10 54.22
CA ASN A 99 -2.92 59.51 55.43
C ASN A 99 -2.74 58.44 56.51
N ALA A 100 -2.28 58.85 57.69
CA ALA A 100 -2.05 57.97 58.81
C ALA A 100 -2.76 58.47 60.07
N ASN A 101 -3.20 57.54 60.92
CA ASN A 101 -3.66 57.86 62.26
C ASN A 101 -2.46 57.73 63.20
N ILE A 102 -2.02 58.86 63.77
CA ILE A 102 -0.83 58.92 64.62
C ILE A 102 -1.28 59.01 66.07
N THR A 103 -1.03 57.98 66.86
CA THR A 103 -1.15 58.00 68.32
C THR A 103 0.09 58.63 68.93
N LEU A 104 -0.04 59.85 69.48
CA LEU A 104 1.04 60.49 70.22
C LEU A 104 0.89 60.14 71.72
N PRO A 105 1.85 59.41 72.32
CA PRO A 105 1.81 59.07 73.74
C PRO A 105 1.72 60.35 74.58
N GLY A 106 0.61 60.55 75.29
CA GLY A 106 0.38 61.68 76.18
C GLY A 106 -0.29 62.93 75.58
N VAL A 107 -0.61 62.96 74.27
CA VAL A 107 -1.17 64.16 73.60
C VAL A 107 -2.49 63.90 72.85
N GLY A 108 -2.82 62.64 72.56
CA GLY A 108 -4.07 62.24 71.89
C GLY A 108 -3.85 61.54 70.54
N GLN A 109 -4.93 61.34 69.78
CA GLN A 109 -4.87 60.72 68.44
C GLN A 109 -5.04 61.79 67.36
N LEU A 110 -4.08 61.90 66.44
CA LEU A 110 -4.22 62.67 65.21
C LEU A 110 -4.78 61.74 64.14
N ASN A 111 -6.07 61.91 63.86
CA ASN A 111 -6.76 61.16 62.82
C ASN A 111 -6.54 61.83 61.46
N ASN A 112 -6.26 61.03 60.42
CA ASN A 112 -6.12 61.48 59.04
C ASN A 112 -5.02 62.53 58.80
N ALA A 113 -3.87 62.40 59.47
CA ALA A 113 -2.72 63.27 59.23
C ALA A 113 -2.01 62.86 57.93
N THR A 114 -1.75 63.81 57.03
CA THR A 114 -0.99 63.56 55.80
C THR A 114 0.50 63.51 56.11
N VAL A 115 1.14 62.39 55.83
CA VAL A 115 2.57 62.13 56.06
C VAL A 115 3.27 61.91 54.72
N PHE A 116 4.42 62.55 54.55
CA PHE A 116 5.32 62.31 53.41
C PHE A 116 6.39 61.32 53.84
N LEU A 117 6.37 60.13 53.24
CA LEU A 117 7.33 59.05 53.45
C LEU A 117 8.18 58.88 52.19
N GLN A 118 9.41 58.40 52.33
CA GLN A 118 10.25 58.04 51.19
C GLN A 118 10.71 56.60 51.36
N LEU A 119 10.30 55.74 50.44
CA LEU A 119 10.78 54.37 50.38
C LEU A 119 12.22 54.40 49.85
N PRO A 120 13.23 53.92 50.60
CA PRO A 120 14.62 53.98 50.17
C PRO A 120 14.89 53.02 49.00
N ALA A 121 15.91 53.33 48.20
CA ALA A 121 16.44 52.37 47.22
C ALA A 121 16.96 51.12 47.94
N GLY A 122 16.82 49.95 47.31
CA GLY A 122 17.18 48.67 47.90
C GLY A 122 16.08 48.05 48.78
N LEU A 123 14.93 48.71 48.97
CA LEU A 123 13.79 48.10 49.65
C LEU A 123 13.16 47.02 48.75
N GLU A 124 13.02 45.82 49.31
CA GLU A 124 12.33 44.68 48.74
C GLU A 124 10.82 44.83 48.92
N LEU A 125 10.08 44.83 47.82
CA LEU A 125 8.62 44.93 47.80
C LEU A 125 8.02 43.66 47.21
N PRO A 126 7.22 42.90 47.98
CA PRO A 126 6.42 41.82 47.41
C PRO A 126 5.30 42.42 46.56
N VAL A 127 5.23 42.02 45.30
CA VAL A 127 4.22 42.45 44.34
C VAL A 127 3.65 41.25 43.61
N ARG A 128 2.38 41.34 43.22
CA ARG A 128 1.79 40.40 42.27
C ARG A 128 1.99 40.99 40.87
N LEU A 129 2.84 40.34 40.08
CA LEU A 129 3.05 40.68 38.69
C LEU A 129 1.98 40.00 37.85
N ASP A 130 1.33 40.78 37.00
CA ASP A 130 0.33 40.36 36.02
C ASP A 130 0.72 41.01 34.70
N LEU A 131 1.35 40.24 33.82
CA LEU A 131 1.94 40.72 32.57
C LEU A 131 1.71 39.70 31.44
N ASP A 132 1.17 40.16 30.32
CA ASP A 132 1.14 39.39 29.07
C ASP A 132 2.46 39.54 28.33
N VAL A 133 3.19 38.44 28.18
CA VAL A 133 4.48 38.42 27.45
C VAL A 133 4.25 37.86 26.05
N PRO A 134 4.41 38.68 24.98
CA PRO A 134 4.35 38.18 23.61
C PRO A 134 5.65 37.45 23.26
N VAL A 135 5.51 36.24 22.73
CA VAL A 135 6.57 35.44 22.11
C VAL A 135 6.28 35.37 20.63
N ASP A 136 7.25 35.77 19.81
CA ASP A 136 7.22 35.73 18.35
C ASP A 136 8.56 35.15 17.89
N GLU A 137 8.59 33.82 17.77
CA GLU A 137 9.80 33.07 17.39
C GLU A 137 9.49 32.08 16.26
N GLU A 138 10.46 31.91 15.36
CA GLU A 138 10.40 30.91 14.29
C GLU A 138 10.96 29.58 14.82
N LEU A 139 10.13 28.53 14.84
CA LEU A 139 10.56 27.21 15.26
C LEU A 139 10.92 26.37 14.02
N ASP A 140 12.16 25.91 13.95
CA ASP A 140 12.59 24.94 12.94
C ASP A 140 11.98 23.56 13.26
N ILE A 141 11.27 23.00 12.28
CA ILE A 141 10.69 21.66 12.36
C ILE A 141 11.44 20.74 11.41
N ALA A 142 12.02 19.69 11.98
CA ALA A 142 12.57 18.56 11.26
C ALA A 142 11.77 17.31 11.64
N LEU A 143 10.71 17.06 10.87
CA LEU A 143 9.94 15.82 10.94
C LEU A 143 10.24 15.03 9.68
N ASP A 144 10.28 13.72 9.73
CA ASP A 144 10.13 12.96 8.51
C ASP A 144 8.97 12.00 8.68
N VAL A 145 8.27 11.76 7.57
CA VAL A 145 6.97 11.10 7.53
C VAL A 145 7.05 9.91 6.57
N ARG A 146 6.69 8.71 7.01
CA ARG A 146 6.70 7.50 6.20
C ARG A 146 5.40 7.46 5.43
N ALA A 147 5.51 7.39 4.13
CA ALA A 147 4.39 7.22 3.23
C ALA A 147 4.47 5.81 2.64
N VAL A 148 3.44 5.01 2.91
CA VAL A 148 3.17 3.77 2.17
C VAL A 148 2.13 4.12 1.11
N ILE A 149 2.57 4.18 -0.14
CA ILE A 149 1.78 4.63 -1.28
C ILE A 149 1.49 3.42 -2.18
N PRO A 150 0.24 2.93 -2.25
CA PRO A 150 -0.12 1.88 -3.20
C PRO A 150 0.07 2.37 -4.64
N ILE A 151 0.72 1.57 -5.50
CA ILE A 151 0.95 1.94 -6.90
C ILE A 151 -0.37 2.16 -7.65
N SER A 152 -1.39 1.35 -7.36
CA SER A 152 -2.74 1.53 -7.88
C SER A 152 -3.40 2.89 -7.56
N GLU A 153 -2.89 3.64 -6.58
CA GLU A 153 -3.34 4.99 -6.23
C GLU A 153 -2.45 6.09 -6.84
N THR A 154 -1.48 5.73 -7.69
CA THR A 154 -0.54 6.65 -8.34
C THR A 154 -0.75 6.73 -9.85
N GLN A 155 -0.09 7.70 -10.49
CA GLN A 155 -0.04 7.78 -11.95
C GLN A 155 0.72 6.62 -12.62
N LEU A 156 1.48 5.81 -11.86
CA LEU A 156 2.09 4.60 -12.41
C LEU A 156 1.05 3.49 -12.64
N HIS A 157 -0.12 3.57 -12.01
CA HIS A 157 -1.23 2.65 -12.26
C HIS A 157 -1.58 2.58 -13.74
N ASP A 158 -1.76 3.71 -14.42
CA ASP A 158 -2.21 3.76 -15.81
C ASP A 158 -1.32 2.97 -16.79
N PRO A 159 0.01 3.20 -16.85
CA PRO A 159 0.88 2.43 -17.73
C PRO A 159 0.99 0.95 -17.33
N ILE A 160 0.95 0.63 -16.03
CA ILE A 160 1.03 -0.76 -15.55
C ILE A 160 -0.25 -1.53 -15.89
N ASN A 161 -1.41 -0.92 -15.62
CA ASN A 161 -2.71 -1.48 -15.96
C ASN A 161 -2.86 -1.66 -17.48
N ASN A 162 -2.36 -0.72 -18.29
CA ASN A 162 -2.32 -0.90 -19.74
C ASN A 162 -1.47 -2.12 -20.15
N LEU A 163 -0.30 -2.33 -19.52
CA LEU A 163 0.50 -3.53 -19.77
C LEU A 163 -0.25 -4.80 -19.37
N ARG A 164 -0.94 -4.82 -18.22
CA ARG A 164 -1.81 -5.93 -17.82
C ARG A 164 -2.86 -6.24 -18.88
N LEU A 165 -3.63 -5.23 -19.31
CA LEU A 165 -4.70 -5.36 -20.31
C LEU A 165 -4.18 -5.84 -21.68
N LEU A 166 -2.93 -5.54 -22.04
CA LEU A 166 -2.33 -6.01 -23.29
C LEU A 166 -2.04 -7.52 -23.27
N PHE A 167 -1.65 -8.07 -22.12
CA PHE A 167 -1.27 -9.49 -21.99
C PHE A 167 -2.42 -10.37 -21.51
N GLU A 168 -3.41 -9.82 -20.82
CA GLU A 168 -4.55 -10.54 -20.28
C GLU A 168 -5.29 -11.41 -21.32
N PRO A 169 -5.61 -10.95 -22.55
CA PRO A 169 -6.24 -11.81 -23.55
C PRO A 169 -5.37 -13.00 -23.94
N ILE A 170 -4.05 -12.82 -24.02
CA ILE A 170 -3.11 -13.88 -24.41
C ILE A 170 -3.03 -14.94 -23.30
N VAL A 171 -2.97 -14.51 -22.04
CA VAL A 171 -2.98 -15.40 -20.87
C VAL A 171 -4.26 -16.20 -20.80
N ARG A 172 -5.43 -15.56 -20.94
CA ARG A 172 -6.74 -16.24 -20.93
C ARG A 172 -6.84 -17.29 -22.03
N ILE A 173 -6.42 -16.94 -23.26
CA ILE A 173 -6.40 -17.92 -24.37
C ILE A 173 -5.46 -19.07 -24.04
N LEU A 174 -4.24 -18.77 -23.58
CA LEU A 174 -3.24 -19.78 -23.29
C LEU A 174 -3.70 -20.77 -22.23
N ASP A 175 -4.37 -20.29 -21.19
CA ASP A 175 -4.84 -21.12 -20.09
C ASP A 175 -6.04 -21.99 -20.49
N ASN A 176 -6.97 -21.43 -21.28
CA ASN A 176 -8.14 -22.15 -21.80
C ASN A 176 -7.80 -23.13 -22.96
N LEU A 177 -6.56 -23.13 -23.47
CA LEU A 177 -6.13 -24.10 -24.48
C LEU A 177 -5.80 -25.46 -23.84
N PRO A 178 -6.00 -26.58 -24.56
CA PRO A 178 -5.68 -27.91 -24.03
C PRO A 178 -4.19 -28.04 -23.68
N ALA A 179 -3.90 -28.58 -22.49
CA ALA A 179 -2.52 -28.85 -22.05
C ALA A 179 -2.03 -30.26 -22.44
N ASP A 180 -2.95 -31.16 -22.79
CA ASP A 180 -2.67 -32.58 -23.06
C ASP A 180 -3.70 -33.18 -24.05
N PHE A 181 -3.51 -34.44 -24.40
CA PHE A 181 -4.41 -35.15 -25.33
C PHE A 181 -5.80 -35.41 -24.78
N ASP A 182 -5.96 -35.56 -23.46
CA ASP A 182 -7.25 -35.83 -22.85
C ASP A 182 -8.13 -34.57 -22.93
N GLN A 183 -7.56 -33.42 -22.58
CA GLN A 183 -8.16 -32.10 -22.72
C GLN A 183 -8.40 -31.75 -24.19
N ALA A 184 -7.47 -32.10 -25.09
CA ALA A 184 -7.63 -31.84 -26.52
C ALA A 184 -8.79 -32.67 -27.11
N GLY A 185 -8.95 -33.91 -26.64
CA GLY A 185 -10.10 -34.75 -26.98
C GLY A 185 -11.42 -34.14 -26.53
N ALA A 186 -11.47 -33.65 -25.28
CA ALA A 186 -12.64 -32.95 -24.74
C ALA A 186 -12.96 -31.66 -25.52
N PHE A 187 -11.95 -30.84 -25.79
CA PHE A 187 -12.05 -29.59 -26.54
C PHE A 187 -12.60 -29.81 -27.96
N VAL A 188 -12.07 -30.80 -28.68
CA VAL A 188 -12.58 -31.17 -30.01
C VAL A 188 -14.00 -31.74 -29.91
N GLY A 189 -14.29 -32.53 -28.87
CA GLY A 189 -15.62 -33.05 -28.61
C GLY A 189 -16.67 -31.95 -28.43
N ASP A 190 -16.33 -30.90 -27.67
CA ASP A 190 -17.20 -29.73 -27.45
C ASP A 190 -17.39 -28.93 -28.74
N LEU A 191 -16.31 -28.69 -29.50
CA LEU A 191 -16.37 -28.02 -30.80
C LEU A 191 -17.29 -28.77 -31.78
N LEU A 192 -17.20 -30.10 -31.85
CA LEU A 192 -18.05 -30.94 -32.70
C LEU A 192 -19.51 -30.98 -32.21
N ALA A 193 -19.72 -30.83 -30.90
CA ALA A 193 -21.05 -30.72 -30.31
C ALA A 193 -21.69 -29.33 -30.47
N GLY A 194 -21.02 -28.38 -31.13
CA GLY A 194 -21.48 -27.00 -31.29
C GLY A 194 -21.35 -26.14 -30.03
N ARG A 195 -20.63 -26.62 -29.01
CA ARG A 195 -20.29 -25.87 -27.79
C ARG A 195 -18.92 -25.25 -28.02
N MET A 196 -18.88 -23.99 -28.44
CA MET A 196 -17.60 -23.28 -28.58
C MET A 196 -17.04 -23.00 -27.18
N PRO A 197 -15.86 -23.52 -26.82
CA PRO A 197 -15.21 -23.18 -25.56
C PRO A 197 -14.90 -21.68 -25.54
N ASP A 198 -15.20 -21.02 -24.43
CA ASP A 198 -14.87 -19.60 -24.27
C ASP A 198 -13.39 -19.45 -23.91
N LEU A 199 -12.56 -19.16 -24.91
CA LEU A 199 -11.12 -18.96 -24.74
C LEU A 199 -10.78 -17.71 -23.94
N LEU A 200 -11.73 -16.79 -23.75
CA LEU A 200 -11.54 -15.56 -23.00
C LEU A 200 -12.19 -15.61 -21.61
N ALA A 201 -12.69 -16.78 -21.21
CA ALA A 201 -13.21 -17.01 -19.88
C ALA A 201 -12.12 -16.70 -18.84
N GLU A 202 -12.54 -16.06 -17.74
CA GLU A 202 -11.68 -15.88 -16.58
C GLU A 202 -11.28 -17.23 -16.00
N THR A 203 -9.99 -17.38 -15.75
CA THR A 203 -9.41 -18.52 -15.07
C THR A 203 -8.76 -18.08 -13.76
N GLU A 204 -8.43 -19.03 -12.88
CA GLU A 204 -7.66 -18.75 -11.67
C GLU A 204 -6.33 -18.04 -12.00
N TYR A 205 -5.72 -18.42 -13.13
CA TYR A 205 -4.50 -17.81 -13.66
C TYR A 205 -4.71 -16.39 -14.22
N SER A 206 -5.89 -16.07 -14.73
CA SER A 206 -6.21 -14.67 -15.11
C SER A 206 -6.33 -13.74 -13.91
N ARG A 207 -6.56 -14.30 -12.72
CA ARG A 207 -6.61 -13.57 -11.45
C ARG A 207 -5.25 -13.49 -10.75
N ASP A 208 -4.29 -14.32 -11.17
CA ASP A 208 -3.02 -14.68 -10.52
C ASP A 208 -2.37 -13.50 -9.79
N PRO A 209 -2.75 -13.29 -8.50
CA PRO A 209 -2.15 -12.25 -7.71
C PRO A 209 -0.72 -12.67 -7.47
N TRP A 210 0.19 -11.76 -7.73
CA TRP A 210 1.61 -11.95 -7.51
C TRP A 210 1.89 -12.64 -6.17
N VAL A 211 2.79 -13.63 -6.18
CA VAL A 211 3.08 -14.55 -5.06
C VAL A 211 3.60 -13.91 -3.77
N GLY A 212 3.67 -12.58 -3.74
CA GLY A 212 3.95 -11.82 -2.54
C GLY A 212 5.29 -11.08 -2.54
N PHE A 213 5.49 -10.25 -1.53
CA PHE A 213 6.67 -9.42 -1.40
C PHE A 213 7.73 -10.13 -0.54
N SER A 214 9.00 -10.02 -0.92
CA SER A 214 10.14 -10.56 -0.15
C SER A 214 10.36 -9.82 1.19
N GLN A 215 9.68 -8.68 1.37
CA GLN A 215 9.65 -7.86 2.58
C GLN A 215 8.22 -7.32 2.76
N THR A 216 7.73 -7.31 4.00
CA THR A 216 6.41 -6.74 4.31
C THR A 216 6.40 -5.22 4.07
N ALA A 217 5.25 -4.62 3.73
CA ALA A 217 5.08 -3.16 3.60
C ALA A 217 5.39 -2.36 4.88
N GLY A 218 5.70 -3.04 5.99
CA GLY A 218 6.01 -2.51 7.33
C GLY A 218 4.86 -1.69 7.94
N VAL A 219 4.81 -1.64 9.27
CA VAL A 219 3.71 -0.98 9.99
C VAL A 219 4.24 0.09 10.93
N GLY A 220 3.72 1.32 10.76
CA GLY A 220 3.94 2.44 11.67
C GLY A 220 5.37 3.02 11.69
N TYR A 221 5.49 4.31 11.37
CA TYR A 221 6.60 5.19 11.75
C TYR A 221 7.80 5.33 10.80
N THR A 222 8.62 6.30 11.16
CA THR A 222 9.46 7.19 10.36
C THR A 222 10.92 7.13 10.79
N LEU A 223 11.82 7.10 9.81
CA LEU A 223 13.22 7.53 9.82
C LEU A 223 14.36 6.57 10.15
N GLY A 224 15.12 6.24 9.09
CA GLY A 224 16.37 6.94 8.78
C GLY A 224 17.57 6.70 9.69
N ASP A 225 17.49 7.08 10.97
CA ASP A 225 18.67 7.13 11.86
C ASP A 225 18.38 6.76 13.34
N GLU A 226 17.18 6.28 13.69
CA GLU A 226 16.90 5.72 15.03
C GLU A 226 16.87 4.17 15.04
N PRO A 227 17.39 3.51 16.10
CA PRO A 227 17.36 2.06 16.20
C PRO A 227 15.91 1.55 16.33
N TRP A 228 15.49 0.81 15.31
CA TRP A 228 14.18 0.16 15.15
C TRP A 228 13.55 -0.33 16.47
N PRO A 229 12.32 0.10 16.83
CA PRO A 229 11.56 -0.60 17.85
C PRO A 229 11.28 -2.03 17.39
N MET A 230 11.62 -3.03 18.22
CA MET A 230 11.61 -4.46 17.85
C MET A 230 10.27 -4.97 17.29
N LEU A 231 9.15 -4.28 17.53
CA LEU A 231 7.83 -4.69 17.04
C LEU A 231 7.52 -4.29 15.58
N ASN A 232 8.30 -3.39 14.95
CA ASN A 232 7.92 -2.75 13.68
C ASN A 232 9.00 -2.87 12.58
N GLN A 233 9.92 -3.83 12.71
CA GLN A 233 10.93 -4.11 11.69
C GLN A 233 10.29 -4.83 10.49
N PRO A 234 10.60 -4.45 9.24
CA PRO A 234 10.26 -5.25 8.07
C PRO A 234 10.78 -6.66 8.28
N VAL A 235 9.87 -7.62 8.30
CA VAL A 235 10.26 -9.02 8.42
C VAL A 235 10.54 -9.52 7.02
N THR A 236 11.72 -10.10 6.82
CA THR A 236 12.02 -10.84 5.59
C THR A 236 11.05 -12.00 5.51
N THR A 237 10.21 -12.01 4.49
CA THR A 237 9.13 -13.00 4.37
C THR A 237 9.66 -14.36 3.95
N GLY A 238 10.83 -14.40 3.30
CA GLY A 238 11.37 -15.60 2.67
C GLY A 238 10.73 -15.93 1.32
N ILE A 239 9.79 -15.09 0.85
CA ILE A 239 9.17 -15.20 -0.47
C ILE A 239 10.21 -14.84 -1.55
N VAL A 240 10.31 -15.69 -2.56
CA VAL A 240 11.22 -15.58 -3.70
C VAL A 240 10.43 -15.39 -5.00
N GLN A 241 11.01 -14.68 -5.97
CA GLN A 241 10.34 -14.48 -7.26
C GLN A 241 10.29 -15.79 -8.05
N LEU A 242 9.11 -16.14 -8.57
CA LEU A 242 8.97 -17.18 -9.60
C LEU A 242 9.76 -16.72 -10.83
N GLY A 243 10.71 -17.55 -11.23
CA GLY A 243 11.48 -17.28 -12.46
C GLY A 243 10.64 -17.50 -13.70
N GLY A 244 11.28 -17.40 -14.86
CA GLY A 244 10.64 -17.76 -16.13
C GLY A 244 10.54 -19.28 -16.30
N ILE A 245 11.14 -19.81 -17.36
CA ILE A 245 11.16 -21.25 -17.65
C ILE A 245 11.88 -21.99 -16.52
N PRO A 246 11.24 -22.91 -15.76
CA PRO A 246 11.84 -23.53 -14.57
C PRO A 246 13.21 -24.18 -14.83
N ALA A 247 13.34 -24.93 -15.93
CA ALA A 247 14.60 -25.60 -16.28
C ALA A 247 15.74 -24.63 -16.60
N LEU A 248 15.44 -23.45 -17.13
CA LEU A 248 16.45 -22.42 -17.38
C LEU A 248 16.74 -21.61 -16.12
N ASP A 249 15.71 -21.36 -15.33
CA ASP A 249 15.80 -20.61 -14.08
C ASP A 249 16.64 -21.36 -13.03
N GLU A 250 16.50 -22.68 -12.94
CA GLU A 250 17.38 -23.54 -12.12
C GLU A 250 18.85 -23.40 -12.53
N GLY A 251 19.13 -23.33 -13.84
CA GLY A 251 20.48 -23.11 -14.34
C GLY A 251 21.06 -21.74 -14.00
N ILE A 252 20.22 -20.73 -13.79
CA ILE A 252 20.62 -19.36 -13.43
C ILE A 252 20.72 -19.18 -11.91
N ARG A 253 19.80 -19.79 -11.15
CA ARG A 253 19.67 -19.66 -9.69
C ARG A 253 19.77 -21.02 -8.98
N PRO A 254 20.86 -21.79 -9.15
CA PRO A 254 20.97 -23.14 -8.60
C PRO A 254 20.86 -23.18 -7.07
N ASP A 255 21.34 -22.14 -6.38
CA ASP A 255 21.27 -22.03 -4.92
C ASP A 255 19.84 -21.94 -4.39
N LEU A 256 18.91 -21.39 -5.19
CA LEU A 256 17.50 -21.28 -4.83
C LEU A 256 16.85 -22.66 -4.88
N TYR A 257 17.07 -23.39 -5.97
CA TYR A 257 16.49 -24.72 -6.22
C TYR A 257 17.08 -25.81 -5.30
N ALA A 258 18.26 -25.58 -4.73
CA ALA A 258 18.85 -26.48 -3.73
C ALA A 258 17.96 -26.68 -2.49
N ASN A 259 17.08 -25.72 -2.17
CA ASN A 259 16.20 -25.76 -1.01
C ASN A 259 14.73 -26.09 -1.36
N GLY A 260 14.46 -26.42 -2.62
CA GLY A 260 13.12 -26.69 -3.18
C GLY A 260 12.78 -25.75 -4.34
N THR A 261 11.69 -26.03 -5.04
CA THR A 261 11.20 -25.13 -6.09
C THR A 261 10.74 -23.79 -5.52
N PRO A 262 10.78 -22.67 -6.29
CA PRO A 262 10.27 -21.37 -5.84
C PRO A 262 8.85 -21.44 -5.25
N ASP A 263 7.96 -22.25 -5.83
CA ASP A 263 6.61 -22.47 -5.32
C ASP A 263 6.57 -23.14 -3.94
N GLU A 264 7.41 -24.16 -3.73
CA GLU A 264 7.52 -24.84 -2.44
C GLU A 264 8.17 -23.96 -1.37
N ILE A 265 9.11 -23.09 -1.77
CA ILE A 265 9.73 -22.11 -0.88
C ILE A 265 8.69 -21.06 -0.48
N ASN A 266 7.96 -20.50 -1.44
CA ASN A 266 6.92 -19.51 -1.18
C ASN A 266 5.82 -20.07 -0.30
N ARG A 267 5.34 -21.29 -0.54
CA ARG A 267 4.33 -21.93 0.31
C ARG A 267 4.77 -22.04 1.77
N ARG A 268 6.03 -22.43 2.00
CA ARG A 268 6.62 -22.46 3.36
C ARG A 268 6.72 -21.06 3.96
N ALA A 269 7.14 -20.07 3.18
CA ALA A 269 7.20 -18.68 3.62
C ALA A 269 5.83 -18.13 4.04
N PHE A 270 4.75 -18.46 3.30
CA PHE A 270 3.37 -18.13 3.68
C PHE A 270 2.98 -18.73 5.03
N ASP A 271 3.29 -20.01 5.24
CA ASP A 271 3.02 -20.71 6.51
C ASP A 271 3.81 -20.09 7.67
N ASP A 272 5.08 -19.75 7.45
CA ASP A 272 5.95 -19.11 8.44
C ASP A 272 5.43 -17.73 8.85
N MET A 273 5.05 -16.89 7.88
CA MET A 273 4.50 -15.56 8.16
C MET A 273 3.17 -15.62 8.91
N THR A 274 2.31 -16.58 8.54
CA THR A 274 1.06 -16.85 9.27
C THR A 274 1.34 -17.30 10.70
N GLY A 275 2.36 -18.15 10.91
CA GLY A 275 2.81 -18.59 12.23
C GLY A 275 3.38 -17.45 13.10
N LEU A 276 3.98 -16.45 12.48
CA LEU A 276 4.45 -15.23 13.16
C LEU A 276 3.32 -14.23 13.47
N GLY A 277 2.08 -14.51 13.05
CA GLY A 277 0.93 -13.64 13.25
C GLY A 277 0.94 -12.39 12.36
N VAL A 278 1.73 -12.39 11.28
CA VAL A 278 1.72 -11.32 10.28
C VAL A 278 0.49 -11.52 9.38
N PRO A 279 -0.41 -10.53 9.27
CA PRO A 279 -1.56 -10.66 8.38
C PRO A 279 -1.13 -10.79 6.90
N ALA A 280 -1.81 -11.68 6.16
CA ALA A 280 -1.47 -12.02 4.76
C ALA A 280 -1.36 -10.79 3.85
N TYR A 281 -2.25 -9.80 4.02
CA TYR A 281 -2.29 -8.58 3.23
C TYR A 281 -1.02 -7.73 3.28
N PHE A 282 -0.09 -7.98 4.20
CA PHE A 282 1.21 -7.30 4.23
C PHE A 282 2.27 -7.91 3.32
N TYR A 283 2.04 -9.12 2.80
CA TYR A 283 3.03 -9.85 2.02
C TYR A 283 2.45 -10.62 0.84
N ASP A 284 1.14 -10.64 0.61
CA ASP A 284 0.48 -11.38 -0.49
C ASP A 284 0.02 -10.51 -1.68
N GLY A 285 0.37 -9.22 -1.70
CA GLY A 285 -0.10 -8.27 -2.73
C GLY A 285 -1.41 -7.55 -2.39
N SER A 286 -2.24 -8.07 -1.49
CA SER A 286 -3.60 -7.54 -1.25
C SER A 286 -3.66 -6.26 -0.40
N TYR A 287 -2.52 -5.68 -0.03
CA TYR A 287 -2.43 -4.47 0.80
C TYR A 287 -3.25 -3.30 0.22
N ALA A 288 -3.15 -3.07 -1.09
CA ALA A 288 -3.88 -2.00 -1.77
C ALA A 288 -5.40 -2.17 -1.62
N THR A 289 -5.90 -3.41 -1.75
CA THR A 289 -7.31 -3.75 -1.57
C THR A 289 -7.76 -3.54 -0.12
N TYR A 290 -6.94 -3.98 0.85
CA TYR A 290 -7.18 -3.73 2.26
C TYR A 290 -7.28 -2.22 2.57
N ARG A 291 -6.31 -1.41 2.10
CA ARG A 291 -6.30 0.05 2.28
C ARG A 291 -7.56 0.72 1.73
N ARG A 292 -7.95 0.37 0.50
CA ARG A 292 -9.16 0.90 -0.13
C ARG A 292 -10.41 0.58 0.69
N GLY A 293 -10.53 -0.65 1.19
CA GLY A 293 -11.61 -1.05 2.08
C GLY A 293 -11.67 -0.20 3.36
N THR A 294 -10.52 0.06 3.98
CA THR A 294 -10.46 0.89 5.20
C THR A 294 -10.83 2.35 4.98
N LEU A 295 -10.46 2.94 3.83
CA LEU A 295 -10.80 4.34 3.49
C LEU A 295 -12.29 4.52 3.17
N LEU A 296 -12.93 3.52 2.57
CA LEU A 296 -14.37 3.52 2.31
C LEU A 296 -15.17 3.34 3.61
N ALA A 297 -14.65 2.57 4.56
CA ALA A 297 -15.27 2.40 5.88
C ALA A 297 -15.12 3.66 6.77
N SER A 298 -14.06 4.44 6.62
CA SER A 298 -13.82 5.67 7.39
C SER A 298 -14.51 6.91 6.82
N SER A 299 -15.17 6.81 5.66
CA SER A 299 -15.87 7.92 4.98
C SER A 299 -17.39 7.91 5.16
N GLU A 300 -17.91 7.26 6.21
CA GLU A 300 -19.33 7.41 6.58
C GLU A 300 -19.73 8.88 6.82
N PRO A 301 -20.96 9.28 6.45
CA PRO A 301 -21.31 10.66 6.25
C PRO A 301 -21.31 11.45 7.56
N VAL A 302 -20.61 12.58 7.54
CA VAL A 302 -20.78 13.68 8.50
C VAL A 302 -22.28 13.89 8.68
N MET A 303 -22.81 13.65 9.88
CA MET A 303 -24.20 13.94 10.21
C MET A 303 -24.51 15.37 9.78
N GLU A 304 -25.41 15.50 8.81
CA GLU A 304 -26.00 16.75 8.40
C GLU A 304 -26.66 17.36 9.65
N ILE A 305 -25.99 18.36 10.23
CA ILE A 305 -26.56 19.14 11.31
C ILE A 305 -27.76 19.85 10.70
N GLU A 306 -28.94 19.33 11.01
CA GLU A 306 -30.25 19.91 10.73
C GLU A 306 -30.19 21.40 11.07
N ASN A 307 -30.16 22.24 10.03
CA ASN A 307 -30.11 23.69 10.18
C ASN A 307 -31.35 24.13 10.98
N GLY A 308 -31.10 24.54 12.22
CA GLY A 308 -32.09 25.21 13.05
C GLY A 308 -32.71 26.37 12.31
N GLU A 309 -34.02 26.32 12.18
CA GLU A 309 -34.87 27.34 11.60
C GLU A 309 -34.61 28.69 12.32
N PRO A 310 -34.27 29.77 11.58
CA PRO A 310 -34.02 31.05 12.23
C PRO A 310 -35.35 31.65 12.70
N ASP A 311 -35.40 31.83 14.02
CA ASP A 311 -36.36 32.58 14.80
C ASP A 311 -36.97 33.77 14.02
N ARG A 312 -38.24 33.63 13.62
CA ARG A 312 -39.01 34.75 13.07
C ARG A 312 -39.39 35.70 14.20
N LEU A 313 -38.61 36.76 14.35
CA LEU A 313 -39.00 37.92 15.14
C LEU A 313 -40.36 38.47 14.64
N PRO A 314 -41.28 38.84 15.53
CA PRO A 314 -42.55 39.44 15.15
C PRO A 314 -42.33 40.85 14.59
N SER A 315 -42.82 41.07 13.37
CA SER A 315 -42.79 42.37 12.71
C SER A 315 -43.69 43.37 13.45
N PRO A 316 -43.21 44.59 13.74
CA PRO A 316 -44.06 45.65 14.27
C PRO A 316 -44.70 46.45 13.11
N ASP A 317 -46.02 46.55 13.20
CA ASP A 317 -46.92 47.60 12.71
C ASP A 317 -47.04 47.91 11.21
N ALA A 318 -48.27 47.77 10.70
CA ALA A 318 -48.87 48.74 9.78
C ALA A 318 -50.40 48.71 9.91
N ASP A 319 -50.94 49.81 10.43
CA ASP A 319 -52.37 50.17 10.43
C ASP A 319 -52.97 50.18 9.02
N GLY A 320 -54.23 49.75 8.93
CA GLY A 320 -55.11 49.83 7.75
C GLY A 320 -56.39 49.03 7.92
#